data_AF-A0A3C0J0I4-F1
#
_entry.id   AF-A0A3C0J0I4-F1
#
_cell.length_a   1.000
_cell.length_b   1.000
_cell.length_c   1.000
_cell.angle_alpha   90.00
_cell.angle_beta   90.00
_cell.angle_gamma   90.00
#
_symmetry.space_group_name_H-M   'P 1'
#
loop_
_entity.id
_entity.type
_entity.pdbx_description
1 polymer ?
#
loop_
_entity_poly.entity_id
_entity_poly.type
_entity_poly.pdbx_seq_one_letter_code
_entity_poly.pdbx_strand_id
1 'polypeptide(L)' 'MNHTSFPPGFLWGAATSAYQIEGACREEGKADSIWDVFCRVPGKIDGRQTGNVACDHYHR' A
#
# COMPACT_ATOMS: atom_id res chain seq x y z
N MET A 1 35.87 -18.00 -4.19
CA MET A 1 34.42 -17.70 -4.22
C MET A 1 34.11 -17.11 -5.58
N ASN A 2 33.08 -17.60 -6.27
CA ASN A 2 32.66 -17.04 -7.55
C ASN A 2 31.68 -15.90 -7.26
N HIS A 3 32.01 -14.67 -7.67
CA HIS A 3 31.13 -13.52 -7.47
C HIS A 3 30.09 -13.47 -8.60
N THR A 4 28.81 -13.65 -8.25
CA THR A 4 27.69 -13.33 -9.13
C THR A 4 27.52 -11.81 -9.24
N SER A 5 27.48 -11.30 -10.47
CA SER A 5 27.26 -9.88 -10.80
C SER A 5 26.01 -9.70 -11.66
N PHE A 6 25.36 -8.55 -11.50
CA PHE A 6 24.23 -8.13 -12.33
C PHE A 6 24.73 -7.47 -13.62
N PRO A 7 23.96 -7.53 -14.73
CA PRO A 7 24.35 -6.88 -15.97
C PRO A 7 24.43 -5.35 -15.81
N PRO A 8 25.26 -4.66 -16.62
CA PRO A 8 25.25 -3.20 -16.69
C PRO A 8 23.84 -2.68 -16.98
N GLY A 9 23.42 -1.65 -16.24
CA GLY A 9 22.09 -1.06 -16.40
C GLY A 9 20.95 -1.81 -15.72
N PHE A 10 21.25 -2.79 -14.85
CA PHE A 10 20.22 -3.41 -14.02
C PHE A 10 19.52 -2.37 -13.14
N LEU A 11 18.20 -2.30 -13.23
CA LEU A 11 17.39 -1.35 -12.47
C LEU A 11 17.07 -1.91 -11.10
N TRP A 12 17.64 -1.28 -10.07
CA TRP A 12 17.28 -1.52 -8.69
C TRP A 12 16.16 -0.57 -8.29
N GLY A 13 15.12 -1.11 -7.67
CA GLY A 13 13.98 -0.32 -7.24
C GLY A 13 13.17 -1.01 -6.16
N ALA A 14 12.16 -0.29 -5.70
CA ALA A 14 11.12 -0.77 -4.80
C ALA A 14 9.75 -0.39 -5.38
N ALA A 15 8.70 -1.07 -4.93
CA ALA A 15 7.34 -0.82 -5.37
C ALA A 15 6.38 -0.82 -4.18
N THR A 16 5.28 -0.11 -4.34
CA THR A 16 4.22 0.05 -3.34
C THR A 16 2.84 0.02 -4.02
N SER A 17 1.77 0.12 -3.22
CA SER A 17 0.39 0.20 -3.69
C SER A 17 -0.36 1.23 -2.85
N ALA A 18 -1.13 2.10 -3.49
CA ALA A 18 -1.81 3.24 -2.88
C ALA A 18 -2.52 2.88 -1.56
N TYR A 19 -3.49 1.95 -1.61
CA TYR A 19 -4.29 1.58 -0.43
C TYR A 19 -3.46 0.94 0.71
N GLN A 20 -2.30 0.38 0.39
CA GLN A 20 -1.43 -0.27 1.38
C GLN A 20 -0.56 0.73 2.15
N ILE A 21 -0.29 1.93 1.61
CA ILE A 21 0.65 2.87 2.22
C ILE A 21 0.11 4.27 2.44
N GLU A 22 -0.82 4.78 1.60
CA GLU A 22 -1.21 6.19 1.59
C GLU A 22 -1.96 6.60 2.86
N GLY A 23 -3.02 5.90 3.23
CA GLY A 23 -3.94 6.37 4.27
C GLY A 23 -4.91 7.43 3.72
N ALA A 24 -5.22 8.45 4.54
CA ALA A 24 -6.02 9.62 4.16
C ALA A 24 -7.32 9.28 3.40
N CYS A 25 -7.99 8.19 3.79
CA CYS A 25 -8.95 7.51 2.91
C CYS A 25 -10.19 8.33 2.52
N ARG A 26 -10.44 9.46 3.19
CA ARG A 26 -11.54 10.41 2.95
C ARG A 26 -11.10 11.88 3.00
N GLU A 27 -9.80 12.13 2.88
CA GLU A 27 -9.28 13.49 2.84
C GLU A 27 -9.35 14.05 1.42
N GLU A 28 -9.39 15.37 1.32
CA GLU A 28 -9.27 16.14 0.06
C GLU A 28 -10.15 15.64 -1.10
N GLY A 29 -11.33 15.10 -0.77
CA GLY A 29 -12.31 14.65 -1.76
C GLY A 29 -12.11 13.23 -2.28
N LYS A 30 -11.21 12.42 -1.68
CA LYS A 30 -11.10 10.99 -2.00
C LYS A 30 -12.42 10.27 -1.73
N ALA A 31 -12.92 9.58 -2.77
CA ALA A 31 -14.05 8.66 -2.66
C ALA A 31 -13.59 7.26 -2.21
N ASP A 32 -14.54 6.48 -1.67
CA ASP A 32 -14.29 5.09 -1.29
C ASP A 32 -13.94 4.24 -2.52
N SER A 33 -12.86 3.46 -2.42
CA SER A 33 -12.51 2.38 -3.34
C SER A 33 -13.27 1.10 -2.98
N ILE A 34 -13.15 0.05 -3.81
CA ILE A 34 -13.69 -1.28 -3.47
C ILE A 34 -13.06 -1.85 -2.20
N TRP A 35 -11.80 -1.53 -1.90
CA TRP A 35 -11.12 -1.99 -0.69
C TRP A 35 -11.66 -1.29 0.56
N ASP A 36 -11.97 0.01 0.48
CA ASP A 36 -12.65 0.74 1.55
C ASP A 36 -13.98 0.08 1.94
N VAL A 37 -14.75 -0.36 0.94
CA VAL A 37 -16.00 -1.09 1.15
C VAL A 37 -15.75 -2.48 1.72
N PHE A 38 -14.80 -3.22 1.15
CA PHE A 38 -14.51 -4.59 1.54
C PHE A 38 -14.00 -4.71 2.98
N CYS A 39 -13.14 -3.78 3.43
CA CYS A 39 -12.63 -3.74 4.80
C CYS A 39 -13.72 -3.54 5.86
N ARG A 40 -14.89 -2.96 5.50
CA ARG A 40 -16.02 -2.79 6.40
C ARG A 40 -16.88 -4.05 6.56
N VAL A 41 -16.69 -5.07 5.73
CA VAL A 41 -17.43 -6.32 5.82
C VAL A 41 -16.85 -7.17 6.97
N PRO A 42 -17.65 -7.52 8.00
CA PRO A 42 -17.16 -8.30 9.14
C PRO A 42 -16.50 -9.62 8.72
N GLY A 43 -15.32 -9.90 9.28
CA GLY A 43 -14.58 -11.14 9.04
C GLY A 43 -13.86 -11.23 7.69
N LYS A 44 -13.84 -10.17 6.88
CA LYS A 44 -13.10 -10.17 5.60
C LYS A 44 -11.63 -9.81 5.72
N ILE A 45 -11.26 -9.02 6.73
CA ILE A 45 -9.89 -8.64 7.01
C ILE A 45 -9.50 -9.17 8.38
N ASP A 46 -8.33 -9.80 8.44
CA ASP A 46 -7.76 -10.25 9.70
C ASP A 46 -7.58 -9.09 10.67
N GLY A 47 -7.89 -9.32 11.94
CA GLY A 47 -7.82 -8.29 12.98
C GLY A 47 -8.70 -7.04 12.73
N ARG A 48 -9.62 -7.06 11.75
CA ARG A 48 -10.43 -5.89 11.33
C ARG A 48 -9.58 -4.68 10.90
N GLN A 49 -8.42 -4.93 10.28
CA GLN A 49 -7.55 -3.88 9.77
C GLN A 49 -8.19 -3.13 8.58
N THR A 50 -7.75 -1.88 8.36
CA THR A 50 -8.22 -1.01 7.27
C THR A 50 -7.05 -0.20 6.69
N GLY A 51 -7.22 0.32 5.47
CA GLY A 51 -6.28 1.26 4.84
C GLY A 51 -6.51 2.72 5.22
N ASN A 52 -7.27 3.02 6.28
CA ASN A 52 -7.66 4.39 6.61
C ASN A 52 -6.46 5.29 6.94
N VAL A 53 -5.46 4.74 7.62
CA VAL A 53 -4.19 5.41 7.96
C VAL A 53 -3.01 4.75 7.26
N ALA A 54 -2.99 3.41 7.19
CA ALA A 54 -1.92 2.64 6.57
C ALA A 54 -0.53 3.05 7.11
N CYS A 55 0.40 3.45 6.23
CA CYS A 55 1.71 3.98 6.60
C CYS A 55 1.74 5.52 6.68
N ASP A 56 0.60 6.19 6.49
CA ASP A 56 0.46 7.65 6.43
C ASP A 56 1.30 8.28 5.30
N HIS A 57 1.52 7.55 4.21
CA HIS A 57 2.36 8.00 3.09
C HIS A 57 1.75 9.19 2.31
N TYR A 58 0.44 9.42 2.45
CA TYR A 58 -0.16 10.64 1.92
C TYR A 58 0.48 11.90 2.51
N HIS A 59 0.90 11.83 3.78
CA HIS A 59 1.49 12.95 4.50
C HIS A 59 3.02 12.86 4.66
N ARG A 60 3.67 11.74 4.31
CA ARG A 60 5.08 11.42 4.67
C ARG A 60 5.78 10.59 3.62
#